data_AF-A0A4Q9Q6F8-F1
#
_entry.id   AF-A0A4Q9Q6F8-F1
#
_cell.length_a   1.000
_cell.length_b   1.000
_cell.length_c   1.000
_cell.angle_alpha   90.00
_cell.angle_beta   90.00
_cell.angle_gamma   90.00
#
_symmetry.space_group_name_H-M   'P 1'
#
loop_
_entity.id
_entity.type
_entity.pdbx_description
1 polymer ?
#
loop_
_entity_poly.entity_id
_entity_poly.type
_entity_poly.pdbx_seq_one_letter_code
_entity_poly.pdbx_strand_id
1 'polypeptide(L)'
;MLYSRPSFVPHSAKIIVGLPPKRRSAAHKHRRALSLTVLWYSDVLNRFYPAWRSSAEAGTGVGIDPDPRRQMEHARHLAKHVFPGQYGLRSAFCAGPLGKHASSRTPDGAHREQEIKNKGPCKTPKRLKHVLDPLEKMVWRHRKCKYKMLLDMACPSKVRRACRP
;
A
#
# COMPACT_ATOMS: atom_id res chain seq x y z
N MET A 1 9.40 36.34 5.16
CA MET A 1 10.59 36.41 4.30
C MET A 1 11.19 35.02 4.17
N LEU A 2 11.19 34.43 2.98
CA LEU A 2 11.77 33.10 2.71
C LEU A 2 13.19 33.28 2.17
N TYR A 3 14.21 33.22 3.04
CA TYR A 3 15.60 33.24 2.61
C TYR A 3 16.03 31.82 2.21
N SER A 4 16.29 31.62 0.91
CA SER A 4 16.80 30.37 0.37
C SER A 4 18.29 30.24 0.69
N ARG A 5 18.72 29.11 1.27
CA ARG A 5 20.13 28.84 1.58
C ARG A 5 20.97 28.80 0.30
N PRO A 6 22.08 29.56 0.20
CA PRO A 6 22.98 29.46 -0.94
C PRO A 6 23.60 28.05 -0.99
N SER A 7 23.67 27.49 -2.19
CA SER A 7 24.27 26.17 -2.42
C SER A 7 25.59 26.31 -3.18
N PHE A 8 26.64 25.69 -2.65
CA PHE A 8 27.97 25.71 -3.24
C PHE A 8 28.07 24.64 -4.32
N VAL A 9 28.47 25.03 -5.53
CA VAL A 9 28.68 24.10 -6.64
C VAL A 9 30.14 23.65 -6.61
N PRO A 10 30.42 22.34 -6.39
CA PRO A 10 31.80 21.85 -6.31
C PRO A 10 32.55 22.13 -7.63
N HIS A 11 33.82 22.52 -7.50
CA HIS A 11 34.73 22.89 -8.60
C HIS A 11 34.40 24.20 -9.35
N SER A 12 33.66 25.12 -8.72
CA SER A 12 33.53 26.50 -9.21
C SER A 12 33.62 27.51 -8.07
N ALA A 13 34.21 28.68 -8.34
CA ALA A 13 34.23 29.80 -7.39
C ALA A 13 32.90 30.60 -7.38
N LYS A 14 31.82 30.05 -7.94
CA LYS A 14 30.54 30.76 -8.11
C LYS A 14 29.53 30.27 -7.06
N ILE A 15 29.03 31.20 -6.25
CA ILE A 15 27.95 30.95 -5.29
C ILE A 15 26.62 31.33 -5.96
N ILE A 16 25.69 30.38 -6.07
CA ILE A 16 24.38 30.62 -6.66
C ILE A 16 23.36 30.78 -5.52
N VAL A 17 22.72 31.94 -5.47
CA VAL A 17 21.64 32.24 -4.53
C VAL A 17 20.34 32.30 -5.34
N GLY A 18 19.47 31.30 -5.19
CA GLY A 18 18.24 31.15 -5.97
C GLY A 18 17.87 29.69 -6.19
N LEU A 19 16.66 29.44 -6.73
CA LEU A 19 16.22 28.08 -7.06
C LEU A 19 17.25 27.39 -7.99
N PRO A 20 17.60 26.12 -7.71
CA PRO A 20 18.68 25.44 -8.41
C PRO A 20 18.42 25.43 -9.93
N PRO A 21 19.47 25.66 -10.75
CA PRO A 21 19.32 25.66 -12.20
C PRO A 21 18.74 24.31 -12.65
N LYS A 22 17.70 24.38 -13.50
CA LYS A 22 17.06 23.22 -14.15
C LYS A 22 18.15 22.27 -14.65
N ARG A 23 18.32 21.15 -13.96
CA ARG A 23 19.14 20.04 -14.48
C ARG A 23 18.59 19.73 -15.86
N ARG A 24 19.43 19.86 -16.90
CA ARG A 24 19.12 19.35 -18.23
C ARG A 24 18.66 17.91 -18.01
N SER A 25 17.40 17.65 -18.35
CA SER A 25 16.81 16.33 -18.28
C SER A 25 17.62 15.44 -19.22
N ALA A 26 18.64 14.77 -18.68
CA ALA A 26 19.20 13.60 -19.33
C ALA A 26 17.99 12.73 -19.67
N ALA A 27 17.83 12.46 -20.96
CA ALA A 27 16.78 11.59 -21.45
C ALA A 27 16.98 10.22 -20.80
N HIS A 28 16.35 10.04 -19.63
CA HIS A 28 16.11 8.75 -19.06
C HIS A 28 15.19 8.05 -20.04
N LYS A 29 15.80 7.32 -20.99
CA LYS A 29 15.16 6.17 -21.61
C LYS A 29 14.45 5.43 -20.48
N HIS A 30 13.14 5.35 -20.58
CA HIS A 30 12.22 4.78 -19.60
C HIS A 30 12.59 3.31 -19.32
N ARG A 31 13.61 3.07 -18.50
CA ARG A 31 13.67 1.89 -17.62
C ARG A 31 12.80 2.21 -16.40
N ARG A 32 11.50 2.37 -16.63
CA ARG A 32 10.47 2.23 -15.59
C ARG A 32 9.56 1.08 -15.98
N ALA A 33 10.19 -0.06 -16.23
CA ALA A 33 9.62 -1.36 -15.89
C ALA A 33 10.19 -1.81 -14.55
N LEU A 34 10.24 -0.92 -13.55
CA LEU A 34 10.07 -1.40 -12.18
C LEU A 34 8.59 -1.74 -12.08
N SER A 35 8.30 -2.95 -12.57
CA SER A 35 7.13 -3.77 -12.34
C SER A 35 6.12 -3.10 -11.39
N LEU A 36 5.13 -2.42 -11.97
CA LEU A 36 3.88 -2.08 -11.28
C LEU A 36 3.21 -3.35 -10.70
N THR A 37 3.61 -4.54 -11.15
CA THR A 37 3.25 -5.82 -10.55
C THR A 37 3.87 -6.07 -9.17
N VAL A 38 4.99 -5.43 -8.77
CA VAL A 38 5.64 -5.65 -7.47
C VAL A 38 5.08 -4.77 -6.34
N LEU A 39 4.71 -3.51 -6.63
CA LEU A 39 4.16 -2.59 -5.61
C LEU A 39 2.67 -2.84 -5.29
N TRP A 40 1.92 -3.47 -6.20
CA TRP A 40 0.51 -3.77 -6.03
C TRP A 40 0.25 -5.15 -5.40
N TYR A 41 1.31 -5.95 -5.23
CA TYR A 41 1.29 -7.31 -4.70
C TYR A 41 1.32 -7.38 -3.16
N SER A 42 1.56 -6.25 -2.50
CA SER A 42 1.79 -6.19 -1.05
C SER A 42 0.54 -5.86 -0.23
N ASP A 43 -0.56 -5.43 -0.86
CA ASP A 43 -1.79 -5.08 -0.14
C ASP A 43 -2.54 -6.36 0.28
N VAL A 44 -2.83 -6.47 1.57
CA VAL A 44 -3.61 -7.56 2.16
C VAL A 44 -5.00 -7.69 1.53
N LEU A 45 -5.62 -6.58 1.11
CA LEU A 45 -6.96 -6.61 0.52
C LEU A 45 -6.95 -7.27 -0.86
N ASN A 46 -5.91 -7.01 -1.66
CA ASN A 46 -5.71 -7.63 -2.98
C ASN A 46 -5.47 -9.15 -2.88
N ARG A 47 -5.08 -9.67 -1.70
CA ARG A 47 -4.97 -11.12 -1.48
C ARG A 47 -6.32 -11.80 -1.37
N PHE A 48 -7.30 -11.15 -0.76
CA PHE A 48 -8.65 -11.69 -0.67
C PHE A 48 -9.37 -11.54 -2.01
N TYR A 49 -9.29 -10.34 -2.59
CA TYR A 49 -9.93 -10.04 -3.88
C TYR A 49 -9.00 -9.16 -4.72
N PRO A 50 -8.29 -9.73 -5.71
CA PRO A 50 -7.36 -8.96 -6.53
C PRO A 50 -8.11 -7.89 -7.35
N ALA A 51 -7.77 -6.61 -7.11
CA ALA A 51 -8.39 -5.46 -7.76
C ALA A 51 -8.23 -5.40 -9.30
N TRP A 52 -7.36 -6.23 -9.87
CA TRP A 52 -7.06 -6.31 -11.30
C TRP A 52 -7.72 -7.48 -12.03
N ARG A 53 -8.50 -8.33 -11.35
CA ARG A 53 -9.33 -9.30 -12.07
C ARG A 53 -10.37 -8.52 -12.87
N SER A 54 -10.18 -8.51 -14.18
CA SER A 54 -11.11 -7.93 -15.15
C SER A 54 -12.51 -8.46 -14.87
N SER A 55 -13.52 -7.60 -14.99
CA SER A 55 -14.95 -7.95 -14.94
C SER A 55 -15.39 -9.03 -15.96
N ALA A 56 -14.47 -9.68 -16.67
CA ALA A 56 -14.74 -10.83 -17.52
C ALA A 56 -15.30 -12.03 -16.73
N GLU A 57 -14.89 -12.25 -15.47
CA GLU A 57 -15.54 -13.24 -14.58
C GLU A 57 -16.83 -12.70 -13.93
N ALA A 58 -17.11 -11.39 -14.07
CA ALA A 58 -18.35 -10.74 -13.61
C ALA A 58 -19.36 -10.54 -14.77
N GLY A 59 -19.16 -11.24 -15.90
CA GLY A 59 -20.02 -11.18 -17.09
C GLY A 59 -21.37 -11.86 -16.93
N THR A 60 -21.58 -12.64 -15.86
CA THR A 60 -22.91 -13.05 -15.41
C THR A 60 -23.39 -12.01 -14.40
N GLY A 61 -24.30 -11.12 -14.83
CA GLY A 61 -24.91 -10.05 -14.03
C GLY A 61 -25.71 -10.50 -12.80
N VAL A 62 -25.43 -11.68 -12.25
CA VAL A 62 -25.89 -12.11 -10.94
C VAL A 62 -24.81 -11.68 -9.95
N GLY A 63 -25.08 -10.63 -9.19
CA GLY A 63 -24.24 -10.26 -8.06
C GLY A 63 -24.24 -11.40 -7.06
N ILE A 64 -23.30 -12.34 -7.19
CA ILE A 64 -23.13 -13.43 -6.24
C ILE A 64 -22.63 -12.78 -4.95
N ASP A 65 -23.58 -12.56 -4.04
CA ASP A 65 -23.29 -12.20 -2.67
C ASP A 65 -22.37 -13.27 -2.09
N PRO A 66 -21.23 -12.87 -1.51
CA PRO A 66 -20.30 -13.80 -0.92
C PRO A 66 -20.98 -14.45 0.27
N ASP A 67 -20.65 -15.71 0.52
CA ASP A 67 -21.07 -16.37 1.75
C ASP A 67 -20.65 -15.49 2.96
N PRO A 68 -21.62 -15.04 3.80
CA PRO A 68 -21.34 -14.17 4.93
C PRO A 68 -20.31 -14.78 5.89
N ARG A 69 -20.21 -16.11 5.96
CA ARG A 69 -19.20 -16.79 6.78
C ARG A 69 -17.79 -16.53 6.25
N ARG A 70 -17.56 -16.72 4.96
CA ARG A 70 -16.27 -16.47 4.30
C ARG A 70 -15.88 -15.00 4.37
N GLN A 71 -16.85 -14.10 4.19
CA GLN A 71 -16.58 -12.67 4.30
C GLN A 71 -16.13 -12.27 5.71
N MET A 72 -16.77 -12.84 6.74
CA MET A 72 -16.38 -12.64 8.14
C MET A 72 -15.01 -13.27 8.45
N GLU A 73 -14.65 -14.39 7.82
CA GLU A 73 -13.30 -14.97 7.93
C GLU A 73 -12.23 -14.03 7.36
N HIS A 74 -12.47 -13.42 6.20
CA HIS A 74 -11.59 -12.39 5.64
C HIS A 74 -11.47 -11.19 6.56
N ALA A 75 -12.57 -10.74 7.17
CA ALA A 75 -12.55 -9.65 8.15
C ALA A 75 -11.69 -9.98 9.39
N ARG A 76 -11.82 -11.20 9.94
CA ARG A 76 -10.98 -11.68 11.05
C ARG A 76 -9.52 -11.80 10.64
N HIS A 77 -9.25 -12.25 9.42
CA HIS A 77 -7.88 -12.34 8.90
C HIS A 77 -7.26 -10.95 8.74
N LEU A 78 -8.02 -10.00 8.19
CA LEU A 78 -7.63 -8.60 8.05
C LEU A 78 -7.39 -7.93 9.40
N ALA A 79 -8.19 -8.24 10.42
CA ALA A 79 -7.98 -7.73 11.77
C ALA A 79 -6.60 -8.11 12.35
N LYS A 80 -6.06 -9.28 11.98
CA LYS A 80 -4.69 -9.71 12.38
C LYS A 80 -3.60 -8.85 11.73
N HIS A 81 -3.84 -8.36 10.52
CA HIS A 81 -2.93 -7.46 9.81
C HIS A 81 -2.99 -6.03 10.35
N VAL A 82 -4.19 -5.52 10.64
CA VAL A 82 -4.39 -4.15 11.14
C VAL A 82 -4.01 -4.02 12.63
N PHE A 83 -4.35 -5.01 13.45
CA PHE A 83 -4.15 -4.99 14.90
C PHE A 83 -3.23 -6.13 15.40
N PRO A 84 -2.02 -6.28 14.85
CA PRO A 84 -1.16 -7.43 15.14
C PRO A 84 -0.88 -7.59 16.63
N GLY A 85 -0.62 -6.48 17.35
CA GLY A 85 -0.31 -6.52 18.78
C GLY A 85 -1.44 -7.09 19.65
N GLN A 86 -2.71 -6.84 19.30
CA GLN A 86 -3.86 -7.38 20.05
C GLN A 86 -4.02 -8.89 19.84
N TYR A 87 -3.53 -9.40 18.72
CA TYR A 87 -3.44 -10.83 18.45
C TYR A 87 -2.10 -11.41 18.89
N GLY A 88 -1.25 -10.68 19.65
CA GLY A 88 0.08 -11.12 20.06
C GLY A 88 1.01 -11.46 18.88
N LEU A 89 0.87 -10.73 17.77
CA LEU A 89 1.78 -10.73 16.62
C LEU A 89 2.72 -9.51 16.74
N ARG A 90 3.89 -9.56 16.09
CA ARG A 90 4.93 -8.53 16.17
C ARG A 90 4.46 -7.19 15.62
N SER A 91 4.06 -6.26 16.47
CA SER A 91 3.69 -4.91 16.02
C SER A 91 4.94 -4.12 15.61
N ALA A 92 4.81 -3.24 14.61
CA ALA A 92 5.86 -2.28 14.27
C ALA A 92 6.19 -1.33 15.44
N PHE A 93 5.23 -1.15 16.35
CA PHE A 93 5.36 -0.32 17.55
C PHE A 93 5.89 -1.08 18.76
N CYS A 94 5.94 -2.41 18.72
CA CYS A 94 6.53 -3.23 19.77
C CYS A 94 7.91 -3.71 19.31
N ALA A 95 8.85 -2.78 19.18
CA ALA A 95 10.26 -3.14 19.22
C ALA A 95 10.54 -3.63 20.65
N GLY A 96 10.84 -4.92 20.82
CA GLY A 96 11.36 -5.43 22.10
C GLY A 96 12.66 -4.68 22.48
N PRO A 97 13.12 -4.76 23.74
CA PRO A 97 14.35 -4.11 24.15
C PRO A 97 15.46 -4.50 23.18
N LEU A 98 15.95 -3.53 22.42
CA LEU A 98 17.03 -3.73 21.47
C LEU A 98 18.24 -4.19 22.29
N GLY A 99 18.60 -5.47 22.16
CA GLY A 99 19.97 -5.88 22.45
C GLY A 99 20.90 -4.95 21.68
N LYS A 100 21.99 -4.52 22.30
CA LYS A 100 22.88 -3.41 21.87
C LYS A 100 23.42 -3.52 20.42
N HIS A 101 23.14 -4.61 19.71
CA HIS A 101 23.56 -4.90 18.33
C HIS A 101 22.43 -5.41 17.41
N ALA A 102 21.15 -5.32 17.80
CA ALA A 102 20.06 -5.71 16.92
C ALA A 102 19.82 -4.59 15.89
N SER A 103 20.10 -4.86 14.61
CA SER A 103 19.65 -3.96 13.54
C SER A 103 18.14 -3.77 13.70
N SER A 104 17.68 -2.52 13.82
CA SER A 104 16.27 -2.17 13.89
C SER A 104 15.60 -2.42 12.54
N ARG A 105 15.55 -3.69 12.08
CA ARG A 105 14.73 -4.07 10.94
C ARG A 105 13.29 -4.01 11.41
N THR A 106 12.63 -2.91 11.06
CA THR A 106 11.17 -2.81 11.14
C THR A 106 10.59 -4.06 10.47
N PRO A 107 9.75 -4.84 11.16
CA PRO A 107 9.16 -6.03 10.57
C PRO A 107 8.38 -5.60 9.33
N ASP A 108 8.75 -6.15 8.18
CA ASP A 108 8.08 -5.84 6.93
C ASP A 108 6.63 -6.34 7.01
N GLY A 109 5.71 -5.39 7.14
CA GLY A 109 4.28 -5.66 7.28
C GLY A 109 3.68 -6.35 6.06
N ALA A 110 4.39 -6.34 4.92
CA ALA A 110 3.94 -6.99 3.69
C ALA A 110 3.90 -8.52 3.81
N HIS A 111 4.77 -9.14 4.63
CA HIS A 111 4.93 -10.61 4.68
C HIS A 111 4.45 -11.26 5.99
N ARG A 112 3.38 -10.74 6.61
CA ARG A 112 2.84 -11.25 7.89
C ARG A 112 2.05 -12.56 7.80
N GLU A 113 1.80 -13.07 6.60
CA GLU A 113 1.06 -14.32 6.38
C GLU A 113 1.72 -15.52 7.07
N GLN A 114 3.04 -15.60 7.00
CA GLN A 114 3.78 -16.71 7.61
C GLN A 114 3.69 -16.65 9.14
N GLU A 115 3.75 -15.45 9.72
CA GLU A 115 3.56 -15.24 11.16
C GLU A 115 2.14 -15.64 11.61
N ILE A 116 1.12 -15.23 10.84
CA ILE A 116 -0.28 -15.58 11.11
C ILE A 116 -0.51 -17.09 11.01
N LYS A 117 0.07 -17.75 9.99
CA LYS A 117 0.00 -19.21 9.83
C LYS A 117 0.69 -19.94 10.99
N ASN A 118 1.88 -19.52 11.37
CA ASN A 118 2.65 -20.12 12.47
C ASN A 118 1.94 -19.98 13.82
N LYS A 119 1.23 -18.87 14.05
CA LYS A 119 0.44 -18.68 15.27
C LYS A 119 -0.79 -19.59 15.35
N GLY A 120 -1.32 -20.00 14.19
CA GLY A 120 -2.47 -20.88 14.10
C GLY A 120 -3.81 -20.21 14.45
N PRO A 121 -4.86 -21.03 14.68
CA PRO A 121 -6.18 -20.55 15.04
C PRO A 121 -6.13 -19.77 16.36
N CYS A 122 -6.67 -18.55 16.35
CA CYS A 122 -6.68 -17.68 17.51
C CYS A 122 -8.06 -17.02 17.64
N LYS A 123 -8.59 -16.97 18.86
CA LYS A 123 -9.86 -16.30 19.16
C LYS A 123 -9.73 -14.79 18.98
N THR A 124 -10.76 -14.16 18.43
CA THR A 124 -10.80 -12.69 18.34
C THR A 124 -10.87 -12.07 19.74
N PRO A 125 -9.93 -11.15 20.10
CA PRO A 125 -9.97 -10.42 21.36
C PRO A 125 -11.30 -9.69 21.56
N LYS A 126 -11.80 -9.63 22.80
CA LYS A 126 -13.09 -9.00 23.13
C LYS A 126 -13.19 -7.56 22.59
N ARG A 127 -12.09 -6.81 22.70
CA ARG A 127 -11.98 -5.42 22.21
C ARG A 127 -12.08 -5.28 20.70
N LEU A 128 -11.78 -6.31 19.92
CA LEU A 128 -11.82 -6.23 18.46
C LEU A 128 -13.12 -6.74 17.85
N LYS A 129 -14.05 -7.28 18.66
CA LYS A 129 -15.32 -7.82 18.16
C LYS A 129 -16.13 -6.79 17.37
N HIS A 130 -16.25 -5.57 17.89
CA HIS A 130 -17.01 -4.49 17.25
C HIS A 130 -16.29 -3.90 16.02
N VAL A 131 -14.97 -4.13 15.90
CA VAL A 131 -14.18 -3.65 14.76
C VAL A 131 -14.31 -4.60 13.57
N LEU A 132 -14.79 -5.83 13.78
CA LEU A 132 -14.99 -6.78 12.69
C LEU A 132 -16.01 -6.28 11.67
N ASP A 133 -17.11 -5.67 12.09
CA ASP A 133 -18.16 -5.22 11.16
C ASP A 133 -17.67 -4.09 10.22
N PRO A 134 -16.96 -3.04 10.70
CA PRO A 134 -16.32 -2.09 9.80
C PRO A 134 -15.28 -2.71 8.86
N LEU A 135 -14.48 -3.68 9.34
CA LEU A 135 -13.47 -4.36 8.51
C LEU A 135 -14.11 -5.22 7.44
N GLU A 136 -15.21 -5.90 7.76
CA GLU A 136 -16.01 -6.70 6.83
C GLU A 136 -16.60 -5.81 5.72
N LYS A 137 -17.12 -4.62 6.08
CA LYS A 137 -17.54 -3.59 5.11
C LYS A 137 -16.37 -3.05 4.28
N MET A 138 -15.17 -2.94 4.84
CA MET A 138 -13.99 -2.51 4.10
C MET A 138 -13.61 -3.53 3.02
N VAL A 139 -13.61 -4.82 3.36
CA VAL A 139 -13.39 -5.91 2.39
C VAL A 139 -14.45 -5.89 1.29
N TRP A 140 -15.72 -5.68 1.66
CA TRP A 140 -16.83 -5.58 0.70
C TRP A 140 -16.64 -4.44 -0.29
N ARG A 141 -16.33 -3.25 0.22
CA ARG A 141 -16.11 -2.04 -0.60
C ARG A 141 -14.90 -2.21 -1.50
N HIS A 142 -13.83 -2.81 -1.00
CA HIS A 142 -12.64 -3.13 -1.80
C HIS A 142 -13.00 -4.02 -3.00
N ARG A 143 -13.77 -5.10 -2.78
CA ARG A 143 -14.23 -5.99 -3.85
C ARG A 143 -15.06 -5.26 -4.92
N LYS A 144 -15.89 -4.30 -4.53
CA LYS A 144 -16.74 -3.53 -5.44
C LYS A 144 -16.07 -2.28 -6.03
N CYS A 145 -14.86 -1.95 -5.60
CA CYS A 145 -14.20 -0.71 -5.97
C CYS A 145 -13.70 -0.78 -7.42
N LYS A 146 -14.16 0.15 -8.26
CA LYS A 146 -13.71 0.28 -9.65
C LYS A 146 -12.41 1.09 -9.72
N TYR A 147 -11.32 0.50 -9.23
CA TYR A 147 -10.02 1.17 -9.15
C TYR A 147 -9.56 1.80 -10.46
N LYS A 148 -9.80 1.14 -11.60
CA LYS A 148 -9.48 1.70 -12.93
C LYS A 148 -10.22 3.01 -13.20
N MET A 149 -11.52 3.08 -12.93
CA MET A 149 -12.31 4.30 -13.12
C MET A 149 -11.85 5.43 -12.19
N LEU A 150 -11.51 5.10 -10.94
CA LEU A 150 -10.96 6.09 -9.99
C LEU A 150 -9.59 6.62 -10.45
N LEU A 151 -8.73 5.75 -10.96
CA LEU A 151 -7.43 6.14 -11.52
C LEU A 151 -7.61 7.03 -12.74
N ASP A 152 -8.48 6.65 -13.68
CA ASP A 152 -8.75 7.42 -14.90
C ASP A 152 -9.33 8.82 -14.55
N MET A 153 -10.16 8.92 -13.52
CA MET A 153 -10.70 10.19 -13.02
C MET A 153 -9.64 11.06 -12.32
N ALA A 154 -8.82 10.47 -11.45
CA ALA A 154 -7.85 11.21 -10.64
C ALA A 154 -6.59 11.62 -11.42
N CYS A 155 -6.14 10.76 -12.34
CA CYS A 155 -4.98 11.02 -13.17
C CYS A 155 -5.24 10.46 -14.57
N PRO A 156 -5.90 11.23 -15.45
CA PRO A 156 -6.05 10.86 -16.85
C PRO A 156 -4.69 11.01 -17.54
N SER A 157 -3.73 10.12 -17.27
CA SER A 157 -2.40 10.15 -17.90
C SER A 157 -2.44 9.69 -19.38
N LYS A 158 -3.63 9.71 -19.99
CA LYS A 158 -3.86 9.77 -21.43
C LYS A 158 -4.32 11.14 -21.92
N VAL A 159 -4.19 12.21 -21.12
CA VAL A 159 -4.07 13.55 -21.69
C VAL A 159 -2.83 13.50 -22.58
N ARG A 160 -3.08 13.48 -23.89
CA ARG A 160 -2.04 13.61 -24.92
C ARG A 160 -1.04 14.64 -24.42
N ARG A 161 0.26 14.35 -24.54
CA ARG A 161 1.29 15.39 -24.49
C ARG A 161 1.04 16.34 -25.67
N ALA A 162 0.07 17.22 -25.53
CA ALA A 162 -0.27 18.28 -26.46
C ALA A 162 -0.08 19.57 -25.68
N CYS A 163 1.13 20.10 -25.84
CA CYS A 163 1.54 21.50 -25.70
C CYS A 163 3.06 21.48 -25.56
N ARG A 164 3.75 21.34 -26.69
CA ARG A 164 4.93 22.17 -26.92
C ARG A 164 4.62 23.05 -28.11
N PRO A 165 4.71 24.39 -27.98
CA PRO A 165 4.82 25.26 -29.15
C PRO A 165 6.07 24.91 -29.96
#